data_AF-A0A660SF91-F1
#
_entry.id   AF-A0A660SF91-F1
#
_cell.length_a   1.000
_cell.length_b   1.000
_cell.length_c   1.000
_cell.angle_alpha   90.00
_cell.angle_beta   90.00
_cell.angle_gamma   90.00
#
_symmetry.space_group_name_H-M   'P 1'
#
loop_
_entity.id
_entity.type
_entity.pdbx_description
1 polymer ?
#
loop_
_entity_poly.entity_id
_entity_poly.type
_entity_poly.pdbx_seq_one_letter_code
_entity_poly.pdbx_strand_id
1 'polypeptide(L)'
;MTVIQAALLGLLQGVAEFLPISSSGHLVLARALMNLETVPELFDVILHVATLFVVIWVFRKRIGGLLVSLYRFLFRKSDESDRPNLILTLQLLGASVLTAVIGLGISSLNVREDPGIVSALLIVTALILTATIRSRGNRSIEGIGWRRALIIGAAQ
;
A
#
# COMPACT_ATOMS: atom_id res chain seq x y z
N MET A 1 21.54 -11.33 -11.28
CA MET A 1 20.49 -10.54 -11.97
C MET A 1 21.15 -9.67 -13.04
N THR A 2 20.66 -9.73 -14.27
CA THR A 2 21.09 -8.84 -15.36
C THR A 2 20.31 -7.51 -15.32
N VAL A 3 20.81 -6.49 -16.02
CA VAL A 3 20.11 -5.20 -16.15
C VAL A 3 18.71 -5.39 -16.76
N ILE A 4 18.57 -6.30 -17.72
CA ILE A 4 17.29 -6.61 -18.36
C ILE A 4 16.32 -7.24 -17.35
N GLN A 5 16.78 -8.20 -16.53
CA GLN A 5 15.97 -8.80 -15.48
C GLN A 5 15.53 -7.75 -14.44
N ALA A 6 16.44 -6.86 -14.03
CA ALA A 6 16.14 -5.78 -13.12
C ALA A 6 15.08 -4.81 -13.70
N ALA A 7 15.21 -4.46 -14.98
CA ALA A 7 14.27 -3.60 -15.69
C ALA A 7 12.88 -4.26 -15.80
N LEU A 8 12.82 -5.57 -16.08
CA LEU A 8 11.56 -6.32 -16.14
C LEU A 8 10.87 -6.40 -14.77
N LEU A 9 11.61 -6.68 -13.70
CA LEU A 9 11.07 -6.68 -12.34
C LEU A 9 10.60 -5.27 -11.92
N GLY A 10 11.36 -4.23 -12.28
CA GLY A 10 10.96 -2.85 -12.04
C GLY A 10 9.70 -2.44 -12.80
N LEU A 11 9.56 -2.86 -14.06
CA LEU A 11 8.34 -2.64 -14.85
C LEU A 11 7.16 -3.39 -14.23
N LEU A 12 7.37 -4.65 -13.83
CA LEU A 12 6.35 -5.47 -13.17
C LEU A 12 5.87 -4.81 -11.86
N GLN A 13 6.79 -4.36 -11.00
CA GLN A 13 6.43 -3.61 -9.80
C GLN A 13 5.67 -2.33 -10.16
N GLY A 14 6.18 -1.55 -11.11
CA GLY A 14 5.58 -0.29 -11.51
C GLY A 14 4.14 -0.44 -12.00
N VAL A 15 3.80 -1.55 -12.66
CA VAL A 15 2.43 -1.87 -13.07
C VAL A 15 1.62 -2.43 -11.90
N ALA A 16 2.17 -3.40 -11.18
CA ALA A 16 1.44 -4.16 -10.18
C ALA A 16 1.18 -3.38 -8.88
N GLU A 17 2.00 -2.39 -8.53
CA GLU A 17 1.84 -1.62 -7.29
C GLU A 17 0.57 -0.76 -7.29
N PHE A 18 0.18 -0.24 -8.45
CA PHE A 18 -1.01 0.62 -8.57
C PHE A 18 -2.29 -0.16 -8.89
N LEU A 19 -2.15 -1.46 -9.14
CA LEU A 19 -3.26 -2.38 -9.35
C LEU A 19 -3.46 -3.20 -8.07
N PRO A 20 -4.71 -3.52 -7.68
CA PRO A 20 -4.96 -4.27 -6.45
C PRO A 20 -4.70 -5.78 -6.62
N ILE A 21 -3.55 -6.16 -7.20
CA ILE A 21 -3.23 -7.52 -7.66
C ILE A 21 -2.06 -8.18 -6.90
N SER A 22 -1.58 -7.57 -5.81
CA SER A 22 -0.41 -8.01 -5.02
C SER A 22 0.91 -7.98 -5.81
N SER A 23 1.62 -6.85 -5.74
CA SER A 23 2.91 -6.62 -6.40
C SER A 23 4.01 -7.55 -5.89
N SER A 24 4.11 -7.75 -4.57
CA SER A 24 5.07 -8.68 -3.95
C SER A 24 4.90 -10.12 -4.44
N GLY A 25 3.65 -10.60 -4.55
CA GLY A 25 3.37 -11.95 -5.04
C GLY A 25 3.82 -12.15 -6.49
N HIS A 26 3.59 -11.15 -7.35
CA HIS A 26 4.06 -11.19 -8.73
C HIS A 26 5.59 -11.15 -8.83
N LEU A 27 6.28 -10.39 -7.97
CA LEU A 27 7.74 -10.38 -7.91
C LEU A 27 8.31 -11.74 -7.47
N VAL A 28 7.72 -12.40 -6.47
CA VAL A 28 8.12 -13.75 -6.03
C VAL A 28 8.01 -14.74 -7.20
N LEU A 29 6.87 -14.75 -7.92
CA LEU A 29 6.69 -15.64 -9.07
C LEU A 29 7.63 -15.30 -10.23
N ALA A 30 7.81 -14.02 -10.56
CA ALA A 30 8.70 -13.62 -11.64
C ALA A 30 10.16 -13.99 -11.35
N ARG A 31 10.62 -13.84 -10.10
CA ARG A 31 11.95 -14.28 -9.67
C ARG A 31 12.11 -15.80 -9.80
N ALA A 32 11.11 -16.57 -9.36
CA ALA A 32 11.11 -18.02 -9.51
C ALA A 32 11.19 -18.45 -10.99
N LEU A 33 10.39 -17.83 -11.87
CA LEU A 33 10.39 -18.12 -13.31
C LEU A 33 11.71 -17.74 -14.01
N MET A 34 12.40 -16.70 -13.52
CA MET A 34 13.70 -16.27 -14.02
C MET A 34 14.89 -17.00 -13.37
N ASN A 35 14.63 -17.98 -12.49
CA ASN A 35 15.64 -18.69 -11.68
C ASN A 35 16.54 -17.72 -10.88
N LEU A 36 15.93 -16.67 -10.31
CA LEU A 36 16.60 -15.69 -9.47
C LEU A 36 16.44 -16.08 -7.99
N GLU A 37 17.24 -17.06 -7.56
CA GLU A 37 17.12 -17.64 -6.21
C GLU A 37 17.59 -16.72 -5.07
N THR A 38 18.43 -15.71 -5.38
CA THR A 38 19.09 -14.87 -4.38
C THR A 38 19.04 -13.39 -4.74
N VAL A 39 17.83 -12.83 -4.84
CA VAL A 39 17.65 -11.37 -4.94
C VAL A 39 17.64 -10.79 -3.53
N PRO A 40 18.51 -9.81 -3.20
CA PRO A 40 18.48 -9.17 -1.89
C PRO A 40 17.12 -8.50 -1.64
N GLU A 41 16.58 -8.61 -0.42
CA GLU A 41 15.33 -7.92 -0.02
C GLU A 41 15.41 -6.40 -0.24
N LEU A 42 16.61 -5.83 -0.14
CA LEU A 42 16.87 -4.42 -0.44
C LEU A 42 16.43 -4.04 -1.87
N PHE A 43 16.47 -4.96 -2.83
CA PHE A 43 15.99 -4.69 -4.18
C PHE A 43 14.49 -4.40 -4.18
N ASP A 44 13.69 -5.23 -3.50
CA ASP A 44 12.25 -5.05 -3.39
C ASP A 44 11.96 -3.73 -2.65
N VAL A 45 12.70 -3.42 -1.58
CA VAL A 45 12.58 -2.13 -0.87
C VAL A 45 12.83 -0.95 -1.81
N ILE A 46 13.88 -0.99 -2.64
CA ILE A 46 14.18 0.07 -3.61
C ILE A 46 13.04 0.23 -4.63
N LEU A 47 12.46 -0.87 -5.10
CA LEU A 47 11.33 -0.84 -6.01
C LEU A 47 10.09 -0.19 -5.36
N HIS A 48 9.79 -0.51 -4.10
CA HIS A 48 8.70 0.13 -3.35
C HIS A 48 8.97 1.62 -3.07
N VAL A 49 10.23 2.00 -2.81
CA VAL A 49 10.60 3.41 -2.66
C VAL A 49 10.40 4.18 -3.97
N ALA A 50 10.72 3.57 -5.12
CA ALA A 50 10.51 4.18 -6.42
C ALA A 50 9.01 4.40 -6.70
N THR A 51 8.14 3.44 -6.41
CA THR A 51 6.68 3.61 -6.58
C THR A 51 6.10 4.58 -5.56
N LEU A 52 6.58 4.58 -4.31
CA LEU A 52 6.21 5.57 -3.30
C LEU A 52 6.56 6.99 -3.74
N PHE A 53 7.74 7.20 -4.33
CA PHE A 53 8.13 8.48 -4.88
C PHE A 53 7.13 8.98 -5.95
N VAL A 54 6.66 8.09 -6.83
CA VAL A 54 5.62 8.42 -7.82
C VAL A 54 4.32 8.84 -7.14
N VAL A 55 3.86 8.13 -6.11
CA VAL A 55 2.66 8.52 -5.32
C VAL A 55 2.85 9.90 -4.70
N ILE A 56 3.98 10.14 -4.03
CA ILE A 56 4.29 11.43 -3.41
C ILE A 56 4.29 12.54 -4.46
N TRP A 57 4.91 12.30 -5.62
CA TRP A 57 4.98 13.29 -6.69
C TRP A 57 3.60 13.62 -7.27
N VAL A 58 2.81 12.60 -7.60
CA VAL A 58 1.46 12.76 -8.17
C VAL A 58 0.54 13.46 -7.18
N PHE A 59 0.54 13.04 -5.91
CA PHE A 59 -0.33 13.58 -4.87
C PHE A 59 0.32 14.71 -4.04
N ARG A 60 1.44 15.29 -4.50
CA ARG A 60 2.25 16.27 -3.74
C ARG A 60 1.45 17.44 -3.17
N LYS A 61 0.46 17.95 -3.92
CA LYS A 61 -0.41 19.05 -3.46
C LYS A 61 -1.35 18.59 -2.34
N ARG A 62 -1.94 17.39 -2.47
CA ARG A 62 -2.84 16.83 -1.45
C ARG A 62 -2.07 16.47 -0.19
N ILE A 63 -0.96 15.77 -0.32
CA ILE A 63 -0.07 15.40 0.79
C ILE A 63 0.46 16.66 1.47
N GLY A 64 0.93 17.65 0.70
CA GLY A 64 1.36 18.94 1.24
C GLY A 64 0.28 19.64 2.06
N GLY A 65 -0.98 19.61 1.59
CA GLY A 65 -2.12 20.12 2.36
C GLY A 65 -2.32 19.42 3.70
N LEU A 66 -2.25 18.08 3.74
CA LEU A 66 -2.34 17.31 4.99
C LEU A 66 -1.20 17.65 5.95
N LEU A 67 0.04 17.73 5.44
CA LEU A 67 1.23 18.04 6.23
C LEU A 67 1.19 19.47 6.78
N VAL A 68 0.77 20.46 5.98
CA VAL A 68 0.65 21.86 6.42
C VAL A 68 -0.43 21.99 7.49
N SER A 69 -1.60 21.38 7.30
CA SER A 69 -2.67 21.40 8.31
C SER A 69 -2.21 20.74 9.61
N LEU A 70 -1.53 19.57 9.54
CA LEU A 70 -0.95 18.91 10.71
C LEU A 70 0.10 19.79 11.41
N TYR A 71 1.00 20.41 10.66
CA TYR A 71 2.00 21.32 11.20
C TYR A 71 1.33 22.50 11.92
N ARG A 72 0.37 23.18 11.28
CA ARG A 72 -0.37 24.29 11.91
C ARG A 72 -1.06 23.85 13.20
N PHE A 73 -1.67 22.68 13.22
CA PHE A 73 -2.29 22.12 14.42
C PHE A 73 -1.28 21.89 15.55
N LEU A 74 -0.14 21.25 15.27
CA LEU A 74 0.91 20.98 16.26
C LEU A 74 1.48 22.26 16.88
N PHE A 75 1.58 23.34 16.09
CA PHE A 75 2.06 24.64 16.54
C PHE A 75 0.93 25.60 17.00
N ARG A 76 -0.30 25.09 17.20
CA ARG A 76 -1.46 25.87 17.66
C ARG A 76 -1.81 27.08 16.76
N LYS A 77 -1.56 26.95 15.47
CA LYS A 77 -1.87 27.92 14.40
C LYS A 77 -2.94 27.41 13.42
N SER A 78 -3.63 26.33 13.75
CA SER A 78 -4.70 25.77 12.90
C SER A 78 -5.95 26.62 12.93
N ASP A 79 -6.59 26.74 11.77
CA ASP A 79 -7.89 27.39 11.61
C ASP A 79 -9.00 26.37 11.25
N GLU A 80 -10.22 26.84 11.04
CA GLU A 80 -11.36 25.98 10.68
C GLU A 80 -11.18 25.32 9.30
N SER A 81 -10.42 25.95 8.40
CA SER A 81 -10.15 25.42 7.06
C SER A 81 -9.23 24.20 7.08
N ASP A 82 -8.40 24.05 8.13
CA ASP A 82 -7.55 22.88 8.34
C ASP A 82 -8.31 21.64 8.84
N ARG A 83 -9.52 21.82 9.41
CA ARG A 83 -10.27 20.75 10.10
C ARG A 83 -10.52 19.51 9.23
N PRO A 84 -10.95 19.61 7.95
CA PRO A 84 -11.16 18.43 7.11
C PRO A 84 -9.87 17.64 6.87
N ASN A 85 -8.76 18.33 6.64
CA ASN A 85 -7.45 17.71 6.44
C ASN A 85 -6.94 17.06 7.72
N LEU A 86 -7.15 17.68 8.89
CA LEU A 86 -6.77 17.12 10.18
C LEU A 86 -7.54 15.83 10.49
N ILE A 87 -8.86 15.83 10.28
CA ILE A 87 -9.68 14.63 10.47
C ILE A 87 -9.19 13.50 9.57
N LEU A 88 -8.96 13.78 8.28
CA LEU A 88 -8.46 12.77 7.35
C LEU A 88 -7.05 12.29 7.74
N THR A 89 -6.17 13.19 8.18
CA THR A 89 -4.81 12.85 8.64
C THR A 89 -4.85 11.92 9.84
N LEU A 90 -5.68 12.23 10.84
CA LEU A 90 -5.85 11.39 12.02
C LEU A 90 -6.44 10.02 11.67
N GLN A 91 -7.38 9.97 10.72
CA GLN A 91 -7.95 8.72 10.22
C GLN A 91 -6.92 7.85 9.50
N LEU A 92 -6.07 8.46 8.66
CA LEU A 92 -4.97 7.77 8.00
C LEU A 92 -3.98 7.20 9.03
N LEU A 93 -3.56 8.01 10.02
CA LEU A 93 -2.68 7.56 11.08
C LEU A 93 -3.30 6.41 11.89
N GLY A 94 -4.57 6.53 12.28
CA GLY A 94 -5.27 5.48 13.01
C GLY A 94 -5.40 4.18 12.22
N ALA A 95 -5.71 4.27 10.92
CA ALA A 95 -5.75 3.11 10.03
C ALA A 95 -4.37 2.46 9.89
N SER A 96 -3.31 3.24 9.64
CA SER A 96 -1.94 2.74 9.52
C SER A 96 -1.41 2.10 10.79
N VAL A 97 -1.72 2.66 11.97
CA VAL A 97 -1.36 2.05 13.26
C VAL A 97 -2.06 0.71 13.43
N LEU A 98 -3.34 0.61 13.07
CA LEU A 98 -4.07 -0.66 13.14
C LEU A 98 -3.48 -1.72 12.20
N THR A 99 -3.18 -1.34 10.95
CA THR A 99 -2.47 -2.20 9.99
C THR A 99 -1.14 -2.68 10.56
N ALA A 100 -0.34 -1.78 11.13
CA ALA A 100 0.96 -2.12 11.71
C ALA A 100 0.83 -3.11 12.88
N VAL A 101 -0.14 -2.91 13.78
CA VAL A 101 -0.38 -3.83 14.92
C VAL A 101 -0.77 -5.22 14.43
N ILE A 102 -1.69 -5.32 13.46
CA ILE A 102 -2.10 -6.61 12.88
C ILE A 102 -0.93 -7.25 12.14
N GLY A 103 -0.19 -6.48 11.34
CA GLY A 103 0.95 -6.94 10.57
C GLY A 103 2.09 -7.47 11.43
N LEU A 104 2.42 -6.80 12.54
CA LEU A 104 3.41 -7.30 13.50
C LEU A 104 2.96 -8.62 14.17
N GLY A 105 1.66 -8.75 14.44
CA GLY A 105 1.08 -10.00 14.92
C GLY A 105 1.21 -11.14 13.90
N ILE A 106 0.87 -10.90 12.63
CA ILE A 106 0.99 -11.91 11.56
C ILE A 106 2.46 -12.24 11.27
N SER A 107 3.34 -11.24 11.26
CA SER A 107 4.78 -11.44 11.02
C SER A 107 5.41 -12.37 12.05
N SER A 108 4.88 -12.42 13.28
CA SER A 108 5.36 -13.34 14.32
C SER A 108 5.09 -14.83 14.01
N LEU A 109 4.24 -15.12 13.03
CA LEU A 109 3.92 -16.48 12.60
C LEU A 109 4.95 -17.06 11.62
N ASN A 110 5.97 -16.28 11.20
CA ASN A 110 7.03 -16.69 10.28
C ASN A 110 6.52 -17.43 9.02
N VAL A 111 5.47 -16.88 8.39
CA VAL A 111 4.94 -17.43 7.14
C VAL A 111 6.02 -17.36 6.07
N ARG A 112 6.39 -18.52 5.52
CA ARG A 112 7.42 -18.63 4.49
C ARG A 112 6.90 -18.07 3.17
N GLU A 113 7.72 -17.29 2.47
CA GLU A 113 7.47 -16.82 1.09
C GLU A 113 7.67 -17.96 0.07
N ASP A 114 6.91 -19.03 0.21
CA ASP A 114 6.90 -20.15 -0.72
C ASP A 114 6.09 -19.79 -1.97
N PRO A 115 6.61 -20.00 -3.20
CA PRO A 115 5.87 -19.72 -4.43
C PRO A 115 4.51 -20.41 -4.52
N GLY A 116 4.35 -21.60 -3.93
CA GLY A 116 3.07 -22.31 -3.86
C GLY A 116 2.05 -21.60 -2.96
N ILE A 117 2.48 -21.17 -1.77
CA ILE A 117 1.64 -20.38 -0.85
C ILE A 117 1.25 -19.05 -1.48
N VAL A 118 2.23 -18.34 -2.07
CA VAL A 118 1.99 -17.06 -2.76
C VAL A 118 1.00 -17.22 -3.90
N SER A 119 1.11 -18.28 -4.70
CA SER A 119 0.16 -18.58 -5.78
C SER A 119 -1.26 -18.79 -5.26
N ALA A 120 -1.43 -19.51 -4.14
CA ALA A 120 -2.73 -19.68 -3.51
C ALA A 120 -3.31 -18.35 -3.01
N LEU A 121 -2.49 -17.49 -2.40
CA LEU A 121 -2.92 -16.16 -1.96
C LEU A 121 -3.30 -15.25 -3.13
N LEU A 122 -2.64 -15.34 -4.28
CA LEU A 122 -3.04 -14.61 -5.49
C LEU A 122 -4.41 -15.04 -6.01
N ILE A 123 -4.76 -16.32 -5.91
CA ILE A 123 -6.11 -16.80 -6.23
C ILE A 123 -7.13 -16.18 -5.26
N VAL A 124 -6.81 -16.11 -3.96
CA VAL A 124 -7.66 -15.45 -2.96
C VAL A 124 -7.84 -13.97 -3.30
N THR A 125 -6.77 -13.24 -3.66
CA THR A 125 -6.86 -11.86 -4.14
C THR A 125 -7.79 -11.74 -5.35
N ALA A 126 -7.64 -12.62 -6.35
CA ALA A 126 -8.48 -12.61 -7.54
C ALA A 126 -9.97 -12.88 -7.22
N LEU A 127 -10.26 -13.78 -6.28
CA LEU A 127 -11.63 -14.06 -5.82
C LEU A 127 -12.24 -12.85 -5.11
N ILE A 128 -11.47 -12.18 -4.23
CA ILE A 128 -11.90 -10.95 -3.55
C ILE A 128 -12.21 -9.87 -4.58
N LEU A 129 -11.29 -9.61 -5.52
CA LEU A 129 -11.52 -8.63 -6.58
C LEU A 129 -12.78 -8.94 -7.38
N THR A 130 -12.95 -10.20 -7.80
CA THR A 130 -14.13 -10.64 -8.55
C THR A 130 -15.42 -10.40 -7.78
N ALA A 131 -15.43 -10.69 -6.48
CA ALA A 131 -16.58 -10.42 -5.62
C ALA A 131 -16.91 -8.92 -5.53
N THR A 132 -15.89 -8.05 -5.59
CA THR A 132 -16.07 -6.59 -5.51
C THR A 132 -16.54 -5.93 -6.81
N ILE A 133 -16.49 -6.61 -7.97
CA ILE A 133 -16.91 -6.05 -9.28
C ILE A 133 -18.37 -5.55 -9.24
N ARG A 134 -19.24 -6.22 -8.48
CA ARG A 134 -20.66 -5.83 -8.36
C ARG A 134 -20.89 -4.66 -7.39
N SER A 135 -19.88 -4.26 -6.63
CA SER A 135 -19.96 -3.15 -5.67
C SER A 135 -19.77 -1.81 -6.38
N ARG A 136 -20.84 -1.00 -6.46
CA ARG A 136 -20.73 0.38 -6.95
C ARG A 136 -20.23 1.30 -5.83
N GLY A 137 -18.93 1.60 -5.84
CA GLY A 137 -18.32 2.60 -4.95
C GLY A 137 -18.71 4.01 -5.37
N ASN A 138 -19.76 4.57 -4.79
CA ASN A 138 -20.27 5.90 -5.18
C ASN A 138 -20.00 6.99 -4.12
N ARG A 139 -18.92 6.86 -3.33
CA ARG A 139 -18.66 7.78 -2.21
C ARG A 139 -17.29 8.44 -2.32
N SER A 140 -17.32 9.76 -2.16
CA SER A 140 -16.14 10.63 -2.06
C SER A 140 -15.28 10.26 -0.84
N ILE A 141 -13.99 10.54 -0.95
CA ILE A 141 -12.99 10.44 0.15
C ILE A 141 -13.28 11.49 1.23
N GLU A 142 -13.99 12.57 0.88
CA GLU A 142 -14.41 13.59 1.83
C GLU A 142 -15.56 13.07 2.69
N GLY A 143 -15.35 13.03 4.01
CA GLY A 143 -16.35 12.54 4.96
C GLY A 143 -16.31 11.03 5.19
N ILE A 144 -15.19 10.35 4.90
CA ILE A 144 -14.96 9.01 5.46
C ILE A 144 -15.04 9.12 6.98
N GLY A 145 -15.92 8.35 7.62
CA GLY A 145 -15.99 8.30 9.08
C GLY A 145 -14.93 7.37 9.68
N TRP A 146 -14.60 7.56 10.95
CA TRP A 146 -13.60 6.74 11.68
C TRP A 146 -13.82 5.24 11.56
N ARG A 147 -15.08 4.78 11.65
CA ARG A 147 -15.43 3.35 11.47
C ARG A 147 -14.91 2.79 10.15
N ARG A 148 -15.00 3.56 9.06
CA ARG A 148 -14.56 3.11 7.74
C ARG A 148 -13.04 3.15 7.62
N ALA A 149 -12.41 4.20 8.13
CA ALA A 149 -10.95 4.30 8.15
C ALA A 149 -10.33 3.08 8.87
N LEU A 150 -10.89 2.68 10.02
CA LEU A 150 -10.43 1.49 10.74
C LEU A 150 -10.75 0.18 10.02
N ILE A 151 -11.90 0.06 9.35
CA ILE A 151 -12.18 -1.14 8.51
C ILE A 151 -11.17 -1.25 7.36
N ILE A 152 -10.84 -0.13 6.72
CA ILE A 152 -9.81 -0.09 5.67
C ILE A 152 -8.46 -0.50 6.26
N GLY A 153 -8.05 0.09 7.40
CA GLY A 153 -6.80 -0.27 8.06
C GLY A 153 -6.72 -1.73 8.52
N ALA A 154 -7.83 -2.32 8.94
CA ALA A 154 -7.88 -3.74 9.32
C ALA A 154 -7.82 -4.70 8.12
N ALA A 155 -8.27 -4.26 6.94
CA ALA A 155 -8.30 -5.06 5.72
C ALA A 155 -7.07 -4.88 4.83
N GLN A 156 -6.28 -3.84 5.08
CA GLN A 156 -5.01 -3.54 4.41
C GLN A 156 -3.89 -4.45 4.91
#